data_AF-A0A9P1DHV0-F1
#
_entry.id   AF-A0A9P1DHV0-F1
#
_cell.length_a   1.000
_cell.length_b   1.000
_cell.length_c   1.000
_cell.angle_alpha   90.00
_cell.angle_beta   90.00
_cell.angle_gamma   90.00
#
_symmetry.space_group_name_H-M   'P 1'
#
loop_
_entity.id
_entity.type
_entity.pdbx_description
1 polymer ?
#
loop_
_entity_poly.entity_id
_entity_poly.type
_entity_poly.pdbx_seq_one_letter_code
_entity_poly.pdbx_strand_id
1 'polypeptide(L)'
;ALICQDEGLVPIVEPDIVMKGEHDLETAMAVNIEVQSTLYKAMLEHGVYMEGTILKTNLVNPGLSCDTDYSVEEYSVMTSF
;
A
#
# COMPACT_ATOMS: atom_id res chain seq x y z
N ALA A 1 -4.85 13.68 -5.67
CA ALA A 1 -4.64 14.15 -4.28
C ALA A 1 -4.60 15.67 -4.22
N LEU A 2 -3.60 16.34 -4.82
CA LEU A 2 -3.47 17.81 -4.79
C LEU A 2 -4.75 18.54 -5.23
N ILE A 3 -5.29 18.21 -6.41
CA ILE A 3 -6.53 18.81 -6.91
C ILE A 3 -7.70 18.66 -5.93
N CYS A 4 -7.80 17.53 -5.21
CA CYS A 4 -8.83 17.36 -4.19
C CYS A 4 -8.64 18.34 -3.03
N GLN A 5 -7.39 18.55 -2.60
CA GLN A 5 -7.07 19.48 -1.52
C GLN A 5 -7.29 20.94 -1.92
N ASP A 6 -7.01 21.30 -3.18
CA ASP A 6 -7.29 22.64 -3.72
C ASP A 6 -8.80 22.97 -3.67
N GLU A 7 -9.64 21.93 -3.75
CA GLU A 7 -11.10 22.03 -3.63
C GLU A 7 -11.63 21.82 -2.20
N GLY A 8 -10.73 21.75 -1.20
CA GLY A 8 -11.09 21.55 0.21
C GLY A 8 -11.59 20.14 0.56
N LEU A 9 -11.31 19.14 -0.28
CA LEU A 9 -11.63 17.73 -0.06
C LEU A 9 -10.44 16.97 0.53
N VAL A 10 -10.72 15.99 1.37
CA VAL A 10 -9.72 15.04 1.88
C VAL A 10 -9.60 13.87 0.89
N PRO A 11 -8.49 13.71 0.15
CA PRO A 11 -8.31 12.59 -0.75
C PRO A 11 -8.09 11.28 0.02
N ILE A 12 -8.79 10.23 -0.41
CA ILE A 12 -8.43 8.85 -0.13
C ILE A 12 -7.52 8.38 -1.28
N VAL A 13 -6.31 7.96 -0.95
CA VAL A 13 -5.34 7.46 -1.93
C VAL A 13 -5.22 5.95 -1.74
N GLU A 14 -5.52 5.20 -2.80
CA GLU A 14 -5.61 3.74 -2.76
C GLU A 14 -4.60 3.11 -3.73
N PRO A 15 -3.41 2.71 -3.25
CA PRO A 15 -2.51 1.86 -4.02
C PRO A 15 -2.95 0.40 -3.90
N ASP A 16 -3.78 -0.07 -4.84
CA ASP A 16 -4.26 -1.46 -4.85
C ASP A 16 -3.23 -2.39 -5.53
N ILE A 17 -2.64 -3.30 -4.74
CA ILE A 17 -1.68 -4.29 -5.22
C ILE A 17 -2.40 -5.63 -5.41
N VAL A 18 -2.45 -6.09 -6.66
CA VAL A 18 -3.18 -7.28 -7.07
C VAL A 18 -2.49 -8.55 -6.56
N MET A 19 -3.24 -9.41 -5.86
CA MET A 19 -2.77 -10.69 -5.28
C MET A 19 -2.61 -11.81 -6.32
N LYS A 20 -2.50 -11.50 -7.61
CA LYS A 20 -2.46 -12.52 -8.66
C LYS A 20 -1.05 -13.11 -8.76
N GLY A 21 -0.94 -14.44 -8.68
CA GLY A 21 0.30 -15.18 -8.92
C GLY A 21 0.62 -16.15 -7.79
N GLU A 22 1.86 -16.62 -7.79
CA GLU A 22 2.41 -17.64 -6.87
C GLU A 22 3.49 -17.06 -5.94
N HIS A 23 3.58 -15.73 -5.85
CA HIS A 23 4.61 -15.06 -5.04
C HIS A 23 4.38 -15.29 -3.54
N ASP A 24 5.48 -15.37 -2.80
CA ASP A 24 5.48 -15.49 -1.35
C ASP A 24 5.15 -14.14 -0.66
N LEU A 25 4.91 -14.20 0.65
CA LEU A 25 4.51 -13.06 1.47
C LEU A 25 5.64 -12.02 1.55
N GLU A 26 6.89 -12.45 1.54
CA GLU A 26 8.09 -11.61 1.55
C GLU A 26 8.18 -10.77 0.27
N THR A 27 7.94 -11.38 -0.90
CA THR A 27 7.88 -10.67 -2.17
C THR A 27 6.73 -9.68 -2.19
N ALA A 28 5.55 -10.06 -1.69
CA ALA A 28 4.41 -9.15 -1.58
C ALA A 28 4.72 -7.95 -0.69
N MET A 29 5.40 -8.15 0.44
CA MET A 29 5.83 -7.08 1.34
C MET A 29 6.80 -6.13 0.63
N ALA A 30 7.81 -6.65 -0.08
CA ALA A 30 8.78 -5.84 -0.79
C ALA A 30 8.13 -4.93 -1.85
N VAL A 31 7.19 -5.48 -2.63
CA VAL A 31 6.42 -4.72 -3.63
C VAL A 31 5.54 -3.67 -2.95
N ASN A 32 4.90 -4.01 -1.83
CA ASN A 32 4.12 -3.05 -1.05
C ASN A 32 4.95 -1.86 -0.60
N ILE A 33 6.14 -2.12 -0.04
CA ILE A 33 7.06 -1.06 0.41
C ILE A 33 7.48 -0.19 -0.78
N GLU A 34 7.83 -0.78 -1.93
CA GLU A 34 8.26 -0.02 -3.10
C GLU A 34 7.13 0.89 -3.64
N VAL A 35 5.93 0.34 -3.79
CA VAL A 35 4.75 1.08 -4.28
C VAL A 35 4.39 2.20 -3.32
N GLN A 36 4.28 1.91 -2.03
CA GLN A 36 3.93 2.91 -1.02
C GLN A 36 5.01 4.00 -0.94
N SER A 37 6.29 3.64 -0.88
CA SER A 37 7.40 4.62 -0.84
C SER A 37 7.39 5.53 -2.05
N THR A 38 7.15 4.97 -3.24
CA THR A 38 7.07 5.73 -4.49
C THR A 38 5.87 6.66 -4.51
N LEU A 39 4.71 6.18 -4.05
CA LEU A 39 3.49 6.98 -3.94
C LEU A 39 3.69 8.17 -2.98
N TYR A 40 4.21 7.92 -1.78
CA TYR A 40 4.50 8.98 -0.79
C TYR A 40 5.49 10.00 -1.35
N LYS A 41 6.57 9.55 -1.99
CA LYS A 41 7.53 10.43 -2.64
C LYS A 41 6.86 11.30 -3.72
N ALA A 42 6.06 10.70 -4.59
CA ALA A 42 5.35 11.44 -5.64
C ALA A 42 4.37 12.45 -5.05
N MET A 43 3.62 12.11 -3.99
CA MET A 43 2.70 13.02 -3.32
C MET A 43 3.45 14.23 -2.71
N LEU A 44 4.58 14.00 -2.06
CA LEU A 44 5.43 15.07 -1.53
C LEU A 44 6.00 15.96 -2.64
N GLU A 45 6.50 15.38 -3.74
CA GLU A 45 7.03 16.12 -4.88
C GLU A 45 5.97 16.99 -5.58
N HIS A 46 4.70 16.57 -5.53
CA HIS A 46 3.57 17.36 -6.05
C HIS A 46 2.98 18.33 -5.01
N GLY A 47 3.58 18.47 -3.83
CA GLY A 47 3.15 19.44 -2.81
C GLY A 47 1.85 19.07 -2.10
N VAL A 48 1.50 17.77 -2.05
CA VAL A 48 0.32 17.30 -1.31
C VAL A 48 0.54 17.46 0.19
N TYR A 49 -0.45 18.01 0.91
CA TYR A 49 -0.45 18.08 2.37
C TYR A 49 -0.76 16.70 2.96
N MET A 50 0.25 16.00 3.45
CA MET A 50 0.15 14.58 3.80
C MET A 50 -0.84 14.28 4.93
N GLU A 51 -0.87 15.12 5.96
CA GLU A 51 -1.78 14.99 7.11
C GLU A 51 -3.25 15.24 6.71
N GLY A 52 -3.47 15.85 5.55
CA GLY A 52 -4.78 16.03 4.94
C GLY A 52 -5.14 14.92 3.96
N THR A 53 -4.56 13.73 4.08
CA THR A 53 -4.86 12.56 3.23
C THR A 53 -5.20 11.33 4.05
N ILE A 54 -5.95 10.40 3.46
CA ILE A 54 -6.18 9.07 4.02
C ILE A 54 -5.58 8.05 3.06
N LEU A 55 -4.69 7.19 3.55
CA LEU A 55 -4.19 6.07 2.78
C LEU A 55 -5.09 4.86 2.98
N LYS A 56 -5.54 4.26 1.87
CA LYS A 56 -6.29 3.00 1.88
C LYS A 56 -5.46 1.93 1.19
N THR A 57 -4.69 1.19 1.96
CA THR A 57 -3.91 0.04 1.49
C THR A 57 -4.67 -1.26 1.74
N ASN A 58 -4.37 -2.27 0.95
CA ASN A 58 -4.72 -3.66 1.26
C ASN A 58 -3.73 -4.26 2.28
N LEU A 59 -4.17 -5.33 2.95
CA LEU A 59 -3.24 -6.20 3.71
C LEU A 59 -2.17 -6.76 2.77
N VAL A 60 -0.96 -6.94 3.26
CA VAL A 60 0.07 -7.68 2.52
C VAL A 60 -0.38 -9.13 2.47
N ASN A 61 -0.55 -9.66 1.27
CA ASN A 61 -0.98 -11.03 1.04
C ASN A 61 -0.04 -11.69 0.03
N PRO A 62 0.27 -12.99 0.19
CA PRO A 62 0.93 -13.74 -0.85
C PRO A 62 -0.01 -13.85 -2.07
N GLY A 63 0.54 -14.37 -3.16
CA GLY A 63 -0.24 -14.65 -4.34
C GLY A 63 -1.35 -15.66 -4.05
N LEU A 64 -2.51 -15.53 -4.70
CA LEU A 64 -3.65 -16.45 -4.55
C LEU A 64 -3.33 -17.92 -4.88
N SER A 65 -2.21 -18.17 -5.56
CA SER A 65 -1.71 -19.51 -5.91
C SER A 65 -0.42 -19.86 -5.17
N CYS A 66 -0.09 -19.15 -4.09
CA CYS A 66 1.03 -19.51 -3.23
C CYS A 66 0.71 -20.80 -2.45
N ASP A 67 1.65 -21.76 -2.47
CA ASP A 67 1.51 -23.05 -1.77
C ASP A 67 1.86 -22.98 -0.27
N THR A 68 2.31 -21.81 0.21
CA THR A 68 2.74 -21.59 1.60
C THR A 68 1.60 -20.98 2.41
N ASP A 69 1.25 -21.62 3.52
CA ASP A 69 0.34 -21.06 4.53
C ASP A 69 1.11 -20.19 5.53
N TYR A 70 0.49 -19.09 5.95
CA TYR A 70 1.04 -18.15 6.92
C TYR A 70 0.08 -17.97 8.11
N SER A 71 0.64 -17.80 9.30
CA SER A 71 -0.09 -17.46 10.52
C SER A 71 -0.58 -16.01 10.51
N VAL A 72 -1.58 -15.71 11.35
CA VAL A 72 -2.09 -14.33 11.51
C VAL A 72 -0.99 -13.40 12.01
N GLU A 73 -0.10 -13.91 12.86
CA GLU A 73 1.06 -13.19 13.35
C GLU A 73 2.03 -12.79 12.23
N GLU A 74 2.27 -13.68 11.26
CA GLU A 74 3.11 -13.37 10.09
C GLU A 74 2.47 -12.30 9.20
N TYR A 75 1.16 -12.40 8.90
CA TYR A 75 0.44 -11.34 8.18
C TYR A 75 0.51 -9.98 8.88
N SER A 76 0.37 -9.99 10.21
CA SER A 76 0.42 -8.78 11.04
C SER A 76 1.79 -8.12 10.97
N VAL A 77 2.87 -8.90 11.15
CA VAL A 77 4.24 -8.38 11.10
C VAL A 77 4.56 -7.82 9.72
N MET A 78 4.17 -8.51 8.65
CA MET A 78 4.48 -8.09 7.27
C MET A 78 3.69 -6.85 6.82
N THR A 79 2.55 -6.57 7.46
CA THR A 79 1.68 -5.41 7.13
C THR A 79 1.91 -4.21 8.05
N SER A 80 2.75 -4.36 9.08
CA SER A 80 3.05 -3.29 10.04
C SER A 80 4.09 -2.32 9.45
N PHE A 81 3.62 -1.30 8.73
CA PHE A 81 4.42 -0.18 8.21
C PHE A 81 4.29 1.08 9.08
#